data_AF-A0A2U2S3E0-F1
#
_entry.id   AF-A0A2U2S3E0-F1
#
_cell.length_a   1.000
_cell.length_b   1.000
_cell.length_c   1.000
_cell.angle_alpha   90.00
_cell.angle_beta   90.00
_cell.angle_gamma   90.00
#
_symmetry.space_group_name_H-M   'P 1'
#
loop_
_entity.id
_entity.type
_entity.pdbx_description
1 polymer ?
#
loop_
_entity_poly.entity_id
_entity_poly.type
_entity_poly.pdbx_seq_one_letter_code
_entity_poly.pdbx_strand_id
1 'polypeptide(L)'
;MKWKLPSPPVFPNDEDKTSRALALFQVQTALFALSVIVLPVSFLVPTLGITLTIITSSVTSTLLISYWLSQKGYLTVASYLTVITTIAAIIYLDYTGRGDARPLLIFSVIPIFVSGLLLGFRATMATAILMGISHALLVSMDMRDLYPFPKTTISPVQNMVLPGLGYVSAAFLLQFALRRIQNLLTRARANEQAARETNALLEEAQRELQDYVARLESTAHELQQQSEALTRQAQELEEANLTNRRRALQFQAVAEISRAITEIRDLDQLLPSITQTVSDKLGHYHTGIFLLDREGTYAVLAASNSEGGQRMLQRGHRLEVGKKGIVGYVAASGIARVALDVGQDAVFFDNPDLPKTRSEIALPLTAEGRIIGVLDVQSTAPNAFDQQDIEILSTLAAQIGAAIENARLFQETQKSLLEAQSLYRQFIQSGWSSLMRKRKLTGFRYDTIQVTPIEPIDPETAERIAKQKVVVETNGQTSKMTIPIVLRGEVLGVLDVEAPTGRAWSQDEVDIAQAVADRVALAAENARLFTQTAERAEQERMVSQITSKIRSTNDPNEMIAIAINELKQALSVKDVRILPYQPTQEEKG
;
A
#
# COMPACT_ATOMS: atom_id res chain seq x y z
N MET A 1 83.19 21.49 -41.27
CA MET A 1 83.08 22.78 -40.54
C MET A 1 81.65 23.30 -40.76
N LYS A 2 80.74 23.16 -39.79
CA LYS A 2 79.35 23.64 -39.93
C LYS A 2 79.38 25.17 -39.86
N TRP A 3 79.22 25.83 -41.01
CA TRP A 3 79.02 27.28 -41.06
C TRP A 3 77.70 27.59 -40.34
N LYS A 4 77.76 28.06 -39.09
CA LYS A 4 76.58 28.63 -38.44
C LYS A 4 76.29 29.95 -39.16
N LEU A 5 75.09 30.06 -39.73
CA LEU A 5 74.58 31.32 -40.25
C LEU A 5 74.64 32.37 -39.12
N PRO A 6 75.05 33.62 -39.40
CA PRO A 6 75.03 34.67 -38.40
C PRO A 6 73.61 34.84 -37.86
N SER A 7 73.48 34.97 -36.55
CA SER A 7 72.21 35.07 -35.84
C SER A 7 72.25 36.22 -34.83
N PRO A 8 71.13 36.93 -34.62
CA PRO A 8 71.07 38.01 -33.62
C PRO A 8 71.28 37.44 -32.21
N PRO A 9 71.90 38.20 -31.29
CA PRO A 9 72.02 37.79 -29.91
C PRO A 9 70.65 37.83 -29.21
N VAL A 10 70.35 36.80 -28.42
CA VAL A 10 69.12 36.66 -27.64
C VAL A 10 69.44 36.87 -26.16
N PHE A 11 68.67 37.72 -25.48
CA PHE A 11 68.79 38.02 -24.06
C PHE A 11 67.56 37.45 -23.32
N PRO A 12 67.65 36.26 -22.69
CA PRO A 12 66.49 35.49 -22.21
C PRO A 12 65.57 36.20 -21.21
N ASN A 13 66.06 37.26 -20.55
CA ASN A 13 65.33 37.98 -19.51
C ASN A 13 65.07 39.46 -19.88
N ASP A 14 65.28 39.83 -21.13
CA ASP A 14 65.13 41.21 -21.59
C ASP A 14 64.62 41.20 -23.04
N GLU A 15 63.29 41.13 -23.20
CA GLU A 15 62.63 41.11 -24.50
C GLU A 15 62.90 42.39 -25.29
N ASP A 16 62.97 43.55 -24.64
CA ASP A 16 63.27 44.82 -25.31
C ASP A 16 64.71 44.81 -25.85
N LYS A 17 65.68 44.36 -25.05
CA LYS A 17 67.06 44.21 -25.49
C LYS A 17 67.22 43.17 -26.60
N THR A 18 66.46 42.08 -26.56
CA THR A 18 66.41 41.06 -27.62
C THR A 18 65.81 41.61 -28.92
N SER A 19 64.72 42.37 -28.83
CA SER A 19 64.09 43.02 -29.98
C SER A 19 65.03 44.07 -30.62
N ARG A 20 65.70 44.88 -29.80
CA ARG A 20 66.71 45.85 -30.26
C ARG A 20 67.90 45.17 -30.93
N ALA A 21 68.36 44.04 -30.39
CA ALA A 21 69.43 43.26 -30.97
C ALA A 21 69.05 42.66 -32.32
N LEU A 22 67.82 42.17 -32.46
CA LEU A 22 67.29 41.68 -33.73
C LEU A 22 67.20 42.80 -34.77
N ALA A 23 66.67 43.97 -34.38
CA ALA A 23 66.58 45.13 -35.26
C ALA A 23 67.98 45.60 -35.73
N LEU A 24 68.94 45.70 -34.81
CA LEU A 24 70.33 46.02 -35.12
C LEU A 24 70.95 45.00 -36.07
N PHE A 25 70.74 43.71 -35.81
CA PHE A 25 71.26 42.64 -36.66
C PHE A 25 70.70 42.71 -38.08
N GLN A 26 69.40 42.96 -38.25
CA GLN A 26 68.77 43.11 -39.56
C GLN A 26 69.38 44.29 -40.34
N VAL A 27 69.55 45.44 -39.68
CA VAL A 27 70.17 46.62 -40.30
C VAL A 27 71.62 46.34 -40.68
N GLN A 28 72.42 45.77 -39.78
CA GLN A 28 73.82 45.42 -40.06
C GLN A 28 73.93 44.44 -41.23
N THR A 29 73.06 43.43 -41.29
CA THR A 29 73.03 42.44 -42.37
C THR A 29 72.67 43.10 -43.70
N ALA A 30 71.68 44.00 -43.72
CA ALA A 30 71.30 44.73 -44.92
C ALA A 30 72.44 45.64 -45.42
N LEU A 31 73.10 46.37 -44.52
CA LEU A 31 74.23 47.24 -44.87
C LEU A 31 75.46 46.45 -45.33
N PHE A 32 75.72 45.29 -44.72
CA PHE A 32 76.79 44.39 -45.13
C PHE A 32 76.50 43.80 -46.53
N ALA A 33 75.26 43.38 -46.79
CA ALA A 33 74.86 42.92 -48.12
C ALA A 33 75.06 44.03 -49.17
N LEU A 34 74.71 45.28 -48.84
CA LEU A 34 74.93 46.42 -49.72
C LEU A 34 76.44 46.65 -49.97
N SER A 35 77.29 46.59 -48.94
CA SER A 35 78.72 46.80 -49.11
C SER A 35 79.38 45.71 -49.98
N VAL A 36 78.92 44.46 -49.86
CA VAL A 36 79.35 43.34 -50.70
C VAL A 36 78.93 43.53 -52.16
N ILE A 37 77.74 44.08 -52.43
CA ILE A 37 77.27 44.36 -53.81
C ILE A 37 78.05 45.51 -54.46
N VAL A 38 78.41 46.54 -53.68
CA VAL A 38 79.12 47.72 -54.22
C VAL A 38 80.59 47.40 -54.54
N LEU A 39 81.20 46.43 -53.84
CA LEU A 39 82.61 46.08 -54.00
C LEU A 39 82.99 45.63 -55.44
N PRO A 40 82.28 44.71 -56.12
CA PRO A 40 82.55 44.36 -57.53
C PRO A 40 82.42 45.53 -58.49
N VAL A 41 81.46 46.44 -58.26
CA VAL A 41 81.22 47.61 -59.11
C VAL A 41 82.45 48.54 -59.12
N SER A 42 83.21 48.59 -58.02
CA SER A 42 84.44 49.38 -57.96
C SER A 42 85.52 48.93 -58.95
N PHE A 43 85.59 47.63 -59.27
CA PHE A 43 86.57 47.11 -60.23
C PHE A 43 86.18 47.37 -61.70
N LEU A 44 84.92 47.71 -61.96
CA LEU A 44 84.39 47.98 -63.31
C LEU A 44 84.60 49.45 -63.76
N VAL A 45 84.92 50.37 -62.83
CA VAL A 45 85.10 51.80 -63.12
C VAL A 45 86.52 52.24 -62.72
N PRO A 46 87.51 52.19 -63.64
CA PRO A 46 88.93 52.37 -63.31
C PRO A 46 89.28 53.72 -62.68
N THR A 47 88.50 54.76 -62.98
CA THR A 47 88.69 56.12 -62.45
C THR A 47 88.26 56.29 -61.00
N LEU A 48 87.46 55.36 -60.46
CA LEU A 48 86.95 55.38 -59.09
C LEU A 48 87.42 54.15 -58.26
N GLY A 49 88.09 53.18 -58.88
CA GLY A 49 88.20 51.81 -58.36
C GLY A 49 89.02 51.65 -57.08
N ILE A 50 90.23 52.22 -56.99
CA ILE A 50 91.08 52.09 -55.79
C ILE A 50 90.40 52.74 -54.59
N THR A 51 89.90 53.94 -54.82
CA THR A 51 89.20 54.76 -53.84
C THR A 51 87.97 54.05 -53.29
N LEU A 52 87.04 53.62 -54.15
CA LEU A 52 85.81 52.94 -53.76
C LEU A 52 86.07 51.59 -53.05
N THR A 53 87.15 50.89 -53.41
CA THR A 53 87.58 49.65 -52.74
C THR A 53 88.00 49.92 -51.29
N ILE A 54 88.72 51.02 -51.03
CA ILE A 54 89.16 51.37 -49.66
C ILE A 54 87.97 51.67 -48.76
N ILE A 55 86.94 52.40 -49.22
CA ILE A 55 85.78 52.73 -48.38
C ILE A 55 84.90 51.52 -48.15
N THR A 56 84.60 50.76 -49.20
CA THR A 56 83.77 49.55 -49.04
C THR A 56 84.45 48.56 -48.10
N SER A 57 85.78 48.43 -48.16
CA SER A 57 86.57 47.65 -47.20
C SER A 57 86.51 48.24 -45.79
N SER A 58 86.60 49.56 -45.65
CA SER A 58 86.50 50.26 -44.36
C SER A 58 85.13 50.14 -43.71
N VAL A 59 84.06 50.35 -44.48
CA VAL A 59 82.66 50.20 -44.07
C VAL A 59 82.39 48.76 -43.65
N THR A 60 82.83 47.80 -44.46
CA THR A 60 82.66 46.37 -44.15
C THR A 60 83.40 45.99 -42.86
N SER A 61 84.62 46.48 -42.67
CA SER A 61 85.40 46.25 -41.45
C SER A 61 84.70 46.84 -40.22
N THR A 62 84.22 48.07 -40.30
CA THR A 62 83.53 48.72 -39.18
C THR A 62 82.17 48.09 -38.89
N LEU A 63 81.44 47.62 -39.91
CA LEU A 63 80.20 46.85 -39.74
C LEU A 63 80.46 45.50 -39.06
N LEU A 64 81.56 44.81 -39.38
CA LEU A 64 81.97 43.58 -38.70
C LEU A 64 82.34 43.83 -37.23
N ILE A 65 83.05 44.92 -36.94
CA ILE A 65 83.35 45.34 -35.55
C ILE A 65 82.05 45.65 -34.80
N SER A 66 81.15 46.40 -35.43
CA SER A 66 79.82 46.72 -34.89
C SER A 66 78.99 45.46 -34.61
N TYR A 67 78.98 44.51 -35.53
CA TYR A 67 78.33 43.22 -35.34
C TYR A 67 78.95 42.44 -34.18
N TRP A 68 80.28 42.39 -34.10
CA TRP A 68 80.99 41.73 -33.00
C TRP A 68 80.65 42.37 -31.64
N LEU A 69 80.59 43.70 -31.56
CA LEU A 69 80.15 44.43 -30.36
C LEU A 69 78.70 44.09 -29.99
N SER A 70 77.81 43.95 -30.98
CA SER A 70 76.41 43.58 -30.75
C SER A 70 76.29 42.19 -30.11
N GLN A 71 77.10 41.22 -30.56
CA GLN A 71 77.16 39.87 -29.99
C GLN A 71 77.66 39.85 -28.55
N LYS A 72 78.49 40.82 -28.17
CA LYS A 72 78.96 41.01 -26.78
C LYS A 72 77.95 41.76 -25.90
N GLY A 73 76.79 42.14 -26.45
CA GLY A 73 75.73 42.84 -25.73
C GLY A 73 75.90 44.36 -25.63
N TYR A 74 76.91 44.94 -26.30
CA TYR A 74 77.11 46.38 -26.38
C TYR A 74 76.26 47.01 -27.49
N LEU A 75 74.94 46.81 -27.42
CA LEU A 75 74.00 47.16 -28.49
C LEU A 75 73.99 48.66 -28.80
N THR A 76 74.00 49.52 -27.79
CA THR A 76 74.00 50.98 -28.00
C THR A 76 75.26 51.44 -28.73
N VAL A 77 76.43 50.93 -28.31
CA VAL A 77 77.73 51.28 -28.92
C VAL A 77 77.79 50.77 -30.36
N ALA A 78 77.35 49.54 -30.60
CA ALA A 78 77.25 48.96 -31.93
C ALA A 78 76.29 49.77 -32.83
N SER A 79 75.13 50.20 -32.33
CA SER A 79 74.20 51.05 -33.07
C SER A 79 74.81 52.39 -33.46
N TYR A 80 75.48 53.08 -32.53
CA TYR A 80 76.19 54.33 -32.85
C TYR A 80 77.30 54.10 -33.88
N LEU A 81 78.09 53.03 -33.72
CA LEU A 81 79.16 52.69 -34.65
C LEU A 81 78.60 52.42 -36.06
N THR A 82 77.46 51.73 -36.15
CA THR A 82 76.76 51.46 -37.43
C THR A 82 76.30 52.77 -38.08
N VAL A 83 75.67 53.66 -37.31
CA VAL A 83 75.20 54.97 -37.80
C VAL A 83 76.38 55.84 -38.24
N ILE A 84 77.44 55.95 -37.45
CA ILE A 84 78.63 56.74 -37.80
C ILE A 84 79.28 56.20 -39.07
N THR A 85 79.35 54.87 -39.21
CA THR A 85 79.89 54.21 -40.41
C THR A 85 79.08 54.58 -41.65
N THR A 86 77.75 54.57 -41.57
CA THR A 86 76.90 54.95 -42.71
C THR A 86 76.97 56.44 -42.99
N ILE A 87 77.05 57.29 -41.97
CA ILE A 87 77.30 58.73 -42.14
C ILE A 87 78.62 58.94 -42.90
N ALA A 88 79.72 58.35 -42.42
CA ALA A 88 81.04 58.49 -43.02
C ALA A 88 81.07 57.98 -44.47
N ALA A 89 80.42 56.84 -44.73
CA ALA A 89 80.31 56.28 -46.09
C ALA A 89 79.59 57.25 -47.05
N ILE A 90 78.49 57.87 -46.60
CA ILE A 90 77.73 58.81 -47.43
C ILE A 90 78.47 60.13 -47.61
N ILE A 91 79.06 60.72 -46.56
CA ILE A 91 79.90 61.93 -46.68
C ILE A 91 81.03 61.70 -47.69
N TYR A 92 81.58 60.50 -47.67
CA TYR A 92 82.63 60.13 -48.61
C TYR A 92 82.13 59.98 -50.06
N LEU A 93 80.98 59.32 -50.24
CA LEU A 93 80.31 59.28 -51.54
C LEU A 93 80.01 60.69 -52.06
N ASP A 94 79.66 61.62 -51.16
CA ASP A 94 79.46 63.05 -51.45
C ASP A 94 80.76 63.69 -51.96
N TYR A 95 81.86 63.43 -51.25
CA TYR A 95 83.20 63.90 -51.61
C TYR A 95 83.67 63.40 -52.99
N THR A 96 83.38 62.13 -53.35
CA THR A 96 83.87 61.52 -54.59
C THR A 96 82.93 61.64 -55.79
N GLY A 97 81.65 61.93 -55.57
CA GLY A 97 80.61 62.07 -56.60
C GLY A 97 80.73 63.30 -57.50
N ARG A 98 81.87 64.02 -57.48
CA ARG A 98 82.12 65.26 -58.25
C ARG A 98 80.99 66.30 -58.08
N GLY A 99 80.49 66.48 -56.86
CA GLY A 99 79.74 67.67 -56.45
C GLY A 99 78.32 67.88 -57.01
N ASP A 100 77.73 66.94 -57.75
CA ASP A 100 76.30 67.03 -58.10
C ASP A 100 75.44 66.56 -56.92
N ALA A 101 74.77 67.49 -56.24
CA ALA A 101 73.99 67.22 -55.04
C ALA A 101 72.72 66.36 -55.28
N ARG A 102 72.33 66.10 -56.53
CA ARG A 102 71.03 65.46 -56.85
C ARG A 102 70.97 63.97 -56.53
N PRO A 103 71.96 63.11 -56.89
CA PRO A 103 71.91 61.69 -56.54
C PRO A 103 72.16 61.46 -55.03
N LEU A 104 72.83 62.40 -54.36
CA LEU A 104 73.30 62.27 -52.98
C LEU A 104 72.25 62.60 -51.92
N LEU A 105 71.25 63.44 -52.24
CA LEU A 105 70.06 63.67 -51.40
C LEU A 105 69.25 62.40 -51.11
N ILE A 106 69.28 61.42 -52.01
CA ILE A 106 68.51 60.17 -51.89
C ILE A 106 69.21 59.21 -50.91
N PHE A 107 70.54 59.11 -50.98
CA PHE A 107 71.30 58.17 -50.15
C PHE A 107 71.56 58.68 -48.73
N SER A 108 71.56 59.98 -48.50
CA SER A 108 71.71 60.60 -47.18
C SER A 108 70.50 60.42 -46.24
N VAL A 109 69.36 59.95 -46.76
CA VAL A 109 68.24 59.49 -45.94
C VAL A 109 68.56 58.15 -45.26
N ILE A 110 69.50 57.35 -45.79
CA ILE A 110 69.82 56.02 -45.24
C ILE A 110 70.37 56.11 -43.81
N PRO A 111 71.36 56.96 -43.48
CA PRO A 111 71.87 57.04 -42.10
C PRO A 111 70.85 57.62 -41.12
N ILE A 112 69.99 58.53 -41.59
CA ILE A 112 68.86 59.07 -40.83
C ILE A 112 67.87 57.95 -40.51
N PHE A 113 67.51 57.13 -41.51
CA PHE A 113 66.63 55.98 -41.34
C PHE A 113 67.20 54.94 -40.38
N VAL A 114 68.47 54.57 -40.58
CA VAL A 114 69.22 53.65 -39.72
C VAL A 114 69.28 54.17 -38.28
N SER A 115 69.55 55.46 -38.08
CA SER A 115 69.54 56.07 -36.75
C SER A 115 68.14 56.06 -36.12
N GLY A 116 67.09 56.26 -36.90
CA GLY A 116 65.71 56.25 -36.39
C GLY A 116 65.23 54.89 -35.97
N LEU A 117 65.63 53.85 -36.69
CA LEU A 117 65.30 52.47 -36.37
C LEU A 117 66.07 51.97 -35.13
N LEU A 118 67.33 52.40 -34.96
CA LEU A 118 68.22 51.84 -33.93
C LEU A 118 68.34 52.67 -32.64
N LEU A 119 68.33 54.00 -32.74
CA LEU A 119 68.69 54.90 -31.64
C LEU A 119 67.57 55.89 -31.28
N GLY A 120 66.48 55.90 -32.05
CA GLY A 120 65.28 56.69 -31.78
C GLY A 120 65.41 58.18 -32.14
N PHE A 121 64.39 58.94 -31.74
CA PHE A 121 64.13 60.29 -32.23
C PHE A 121 65.30 61.26 -32.08
N ARG A 122 65.91 61.34 -30.88
CA ARG A 122 66.99 62.29 -30.60
C ARG A 122 68.22 62.05 -31.48
N ALA A 123 68.62 60.78 -31.62
CA ALA A 123 69.74 60.40 -32.47
C ALA A 123 69.42 60.58 -33.96
N THR A 124 68.17 60.35 -34.39
CA THR A 124 67.72 60.61 -35.77
C THR A 124 67.89 62.07 -36.13
N MET A 125 67.42 62.97 -35.26
CA MET A 125 67.52 64.41 -35.47
C MET A 125 68.99 64.87 -35.43
N ALA A 126 69.77 64.37 -34.48
CA ALA A 126 71.21 64.64 -34.44
C ALA A 126 71.92 64.18 -35.72
N THR A 127 71.58 63.00 -36.24
CA THR A 127 72.12 62.46 -37.49
C THR A 127 71.75 63.33 -38.69
N ALA A 128 70.49 63.76 -38.78
CA ALA A 128 70.03 64.66 -39.84
C ALA A 128 70.74 66.02 -39.81
N ILE A 129 70.93 66.60 -38.61
CA ILE A 129 71.66 67.85 -38.41
C ILE A 129 73.13 67.67 -38.79
N LEU A 130 73.78 66.61 -38.32
CA LEU A 130 75.19 66.32 -38.64
C LEU A 130 75.39 66.13 -40.15
N MET A 131 74.46 65.46 -40.83
CA MET A 131 74.47 65.35 -42.28
C MET A 131 74.33 66.70 -42.97
N GLY A 132 73.42 67.56 -42.48
CA GLY A 132 73.25 68.91 -43.00
C GLY A 132 74.51 69.77 -42.82
N ILE A 133 75.14 69.72 -41.63
CA ILE A 133 76.39 70.43 -41.33
C ILE A 133 77.52 69.91 -42.22
N SER A 134 77.66 68.59 -42.35
CA SER A 134 78.71 68.01 -43.19
C SER A 134 78.56 68.43 -44.65
N HIS A 135 77.34 68.45 -45.18
CA HIS A 135 77.08 68.89 -46.54
C HIS A 135 77.38 70.40 -46.70
N ALA A 136 76.98 71.22 -45.73
CA ALA A 136 77.28 72.65 -45.71
C ALA A 136 78.79 72.94 -45.69
N LEU A 137 79.57 72.15 -44.94
CA LEU A 137 81.02 72.24 -44.91
C LEU A 137 81.63 71.92 -46.28
N LEU A 138 81.16 70.87 -46.96
CA LEU A 138 81.64 70.50 -48.29
C LEU A 138 81.37 71.63 -49.32
N VAL A 139 80.16 72.21 -49.32
CA VAL A 139 79.82 73.36 -50.19
C VAL A 139 80.66 74.60 -49.84
N SER A 140 80.97 74.82 -48.56
CA SER A 140 81.83 75.93 -48.12
C SER A 140 83.29 75.76 -48.57
N MET A 141 83.80 74.52 -48.59
CA MET A 141 85.14 74.21 -49.09
C MET A 141 85.24 74.48 -50.61
N ASP A 142 84.19 74.18 -51.37
CA ASP A 142 84.09 74.52 -52.79
C ASP A 142 84.19 76.02 -53.03
N MET A 143 83.39 76.80 -52.29
CA MET A 143 83.33 78.27 -52.40
C MET A 143 84.65 78.99 -52.14
N ARG A 144 85.58 78.36 -51.42
CA ARG A 144 86.90 78.92 -51.08
C ARG A 144 88.01 78.43 -52.02
N ASP A 145 87.65 77.74 -53.12
CA ASP A 145 88.58 77.06 -54.03
C ASP A 145 89.54 76.08 -53.30
N LEU A 146 89.20 75.66 -52.07
CA LEU A 146 89.95 74.64 -51.34
C LEU A 146 89.78 73.28 -52.03
N TYR A 147 88.68 73.11 -52.78
CA TYR A 147 88.41 71.91 -53.56
C TYR A 147 87.36 72.21 -54.66
N PRO A 148 87.75 72.44 -55.92
CA PRO A 148 86.82 72.87 -56.96
C PRO A 148 85.93 71.69 -57.42
N PHE A 149 84.63 71.76 -57.13
CA PHE A 149 83.64 70.89 -57.75
C PHE A 149 83.26 71.42 -59.15
N PRO A 150 82.72 70.58 -60.04
CA PRO A 150 82.14 71.03 -61.32
C PRO A 150 81.05 72.07 -61.06
N LYS A 151 81.08 73.19 -61.80
CA LYS A 151 80.12 74.29 -61.61
C LYS A 151 78.68 73.78 -61.70
N THR A 152 77.96 73.85 -60.58
CA THR A 152 76.54 73.51 -60.51
C THR A 152 75.67 74.69 -60.95
N THR A 153 74.44 74.42 -61.38
CA THR A 153 73.47 75.47 -61.79
C THR A 153 72.72 76.10 -60.61
N ILE A 154 73.01 75.68 -59.37
CA ILE A 154 72.28 76.06 -58.16
C ILE A 154 73.14 77.06 -57.38
N SER A 155 72.51 78.06 -56.76
CA SER A 155 73.24 78.99 -55.89
C SER A 155 73.92 78.23 -54.74
N PRO A 156 75.17 78.55 -54.37
CA PRO A 156 75.86 77.93 -53.24
C PRO A 156 75.03 77.93 -51.95
N VAL A 157 74.23 78.99 -51.72
CA VAL A 157 73.32 79.09 -50.57
C VAL A 157 72.18 78.07 -50.67
N GLN A 158 71.61 77.87 -51.86
CA GLN A 158 70.56 76.88 -52.08
C GLN A 158 71.10 75.45 -51.94
N ASN A 159 72.33 75.19 -52.39
CA ASN A 159 72.99 73.89 -52.25
C ASN A 159 73.35 73.57 -50.80
N MET A 160 73.49 74.59 -49.95
CA MET A 160 73.71 74.41 -48.51
C MET A 160 72.40 74.17 -47.74
N VAL A 161 71.35 74.94 -48.04
CA VAL A 161 70.11 74.98 -47.23
C VAL A 161 69.14 73.86 -47.58
N LEU A 162 68.93 73.59 -48.88
CA LEU A 162 67.87 72.66 -49.32
C LEU A 162 68.10 71.21 -48.85
N PRO A 163 69.33 70.66 -48.89
CA PRO A 163 69.62 69.33 -48.35
C PRO A 163 69.45 69.23 -46.83
N GLY A 164 69.91 70.24 -46.09
CA GLY A 164 69.74 70.28 -44.63
C GLY A 164 68.27 70.27 -44.22
N LEU A 165 67.42 71.06 -44.89
CA LEU A 165 65.98 71.04 -44.68
C LEU A 165 65.38 69.69 -45.08
N GLY A 166 65.79 69.11 -46.22
CA GLY A 166 65.33 67.80 -46.68
C GLY A 166 65.61 66.68 -45.67
N TYR A 167 66.80 66.67 -45.05
CA TYR A 167 67.19 65.69 -44.03
C TYR A 167 66.36 65.79 -42.76
N VAL A 168 66.14 67.00 -42.25
CA VAL A 168 65.33 67.22 -41.05
C VAL A 168 63.86 66.88 -41.33
N SER A 169 63.32 67.25 -42.48
CA SER A 169 61.96 66.89 -42.89
C SER A 169 61.78 65.37 -43.03
N ALA A 170 62.74 64.68 -43.66
CA ALA A 170 62.72 63.23 -43.79
C ALA A 170 62.79 62.52 -42.42
N ALA A 171 63.65 63.00 -41.53
CA ALA A 171 63.75 62.51 -40.15
C ALA A 171 62.42 62.66 -39.39
N PHE A 172 61.76 63.82 -39.54
CA PHE A 172 60.49 64.10 -38.90
C PHE A 172 59.37 63.20 -39.42
N LEU A 173 59.21 63.07 -40.74
CA LEU A 173 58.20 62.24 -41.37
C LEU A 173 58.37 60.76 -41.01
N LEU A 174 59.61 60.26 -41.01
CA LEU A 174 59.91 58.89 -40.63
C LEU A 174 59.51 58.61 -39.18
N GLN A 175 59.90 59.48 -38.25
CA GLN A 175 59.59 59.31 -36.84
C GLN A 175 58.09 59.43 -36.57
N PHE A 176 57.40 60.30 -37.29
CA PHE A 176 55.95 60.38 -37.26
C PHE A 176 55.29 59.07 -37.71
N ALA A 177 55.74 58.51 -38.84
CA ALA A 177 55.23 57.24 -39.35
C ALA A 177 55.47 56.08 -38.37
N LEU A 178 56.69 55.96 -37.82
CA LEU A 178 57.05 54.92 -36.84
C LEU A 178 56.18 55.01 -35.58
N ARG A 179 56.01 56.21 -35.01
CA ARG A 179 55.13 56.42 -33.84
C ARG A 179 53.69 56.05 -34.14
N ARG A 180 53.18 56.39 -35.33
CA ARG A 180 51.81 56.05 -35.72
C ARG A 180 51.60 54.54 -35.82
N ILE A 181 52.55 53.82 -36.43
CA ILE A 181 52.50 52.36 -36.55
C ILE A 181 52.53 51.70 -35.17
N GLN A 182 53.43 52.15 -34.28
CA GLN A 182 53.50 51.63 -32.91
C GLN A 182 52.19 51.82 -32.16
N ASN A 183 51.58 53.02 -32.23
CA ASN A 183 50.30 53.29 -31.59
C ASN A 183 49.17 52.41 -32.14
N LEU A 184 49.14 52.15 -33.45
CA LEU A 184 48.15 51.27 -34.07
C LEU A 184 48.33 49.82 -33.60
N LEU A 185 49.56 49.32 -33.54
CA LEU A 185 49.85 47.97 -33.07
C LEU A 185 49.47 47.78 -31.59
N THR A 186 49.75 48.76 -30.74
CA THR A 186 49.36 48.70 -29.32
C THR A 186 47.84 48.64 -29.17
N ARG A 187 47.10 49.45 -29.92
CA ARG A 187 45.63 49.42 -29.91
C ARG A 187 45.08 48.09 -30.45
N ALA A 188 45.66 47.56 -31.52
CA ALA A 188 45.24 46.28 -32.08
C ALA A 188 45.42 45.13 -31.08
N ARG A 189 46.55 45.09 -30.36
CA ARG A 189 46.80 44.09 -29.31
C ARG A 189 45.83 44.21 -28.14
N ALA A 190 45.52 45.43 -27.69
CA ALA A 190 44.55 45.66 -26.62
C ALA A 190 43.14 45.18 -27.02
N ASN A 191 42.72 45.45 -28.25
CA ASN A 191 41.43 44.98 -28.78
C ASN A 191 41.38 43.45 -28.90
N GLU A 192 42.47 42.82 -29.36
CA GLU A 192 42.55 41.37 -29.44
C GLU A 192 42.42 40.72 -28.07
N GLN A 193 43.05 41.31 -27.04
CA GLN A 193 42.95 40.82 -25.68
C GLN A 193 41.53 40.97 -25.12
N ALA A 194 40.88 42.13 -25.29
CA ALA A 194 39.50 42.34 -24.86
C ALA A 194 38.53 41.36 -25.54
N ALA A 195 38.74 41.06 -26.82
CA ALA A 195 37.94 40.07 -27.54
C ALA A 195 38.15 38.65 -26.98
N ARG A 196 39.38 38.27 -26.63
CA ARG A 196 39.67 36.97 -26.00
C ARG A 196 39.01 36.84 -24.64
N GLU A 197 39.05 37.87 -23.79
CA GLU A 197 38.38 37.87 -22.49
C GLU A 197 36.86 37.74 -22.63
N THR A 198 36.26 38.46 -23.59
CA THR A 198 34.82 38.39 -23.86
C THR A 198 34.41 37.01 -24.36
N ASN A 199 35.19 36.40 -25.26
CA ASN A 199 34.91 35.05 -25.74
C ASN A 199 35.03 34.00 -24.63
N ALA A 200 36.03 34.14 -23.73
CA ALA A 200 36.17 33.23 -22.59
C ALA A 200 34.95 33.30 -21.65
N LEU A 201 34.45 34.51 -21.35
CA LEU A 201 33.22 34.69 -20.56
C LEU A 201 31.99 34.09 -21.25
N LEU A 202 31.90 34.22 -22.58
CA LEU A 202 30.79 33.65 -23.35
C LEU A 202 30.82 32.11 -23.31
N GLU A 203 32.01 31.50 -23.44
CA GLU A 203 32.18 30.06 -23.32
C GLU A 203 31.87 29.53 -21.90
N GLU A 204 32.14 30.32 -20.87
CA GLU A 204 31.77 30.00 -19.49
C GLU A 204 30.25 30.08 -19.29
N ALA A 205 29.61 31.17 -19.71
CA ALA A 205 28.17 31.34 -19.65
C ALA A 205 27.41 30.27 -20.45
N GLN A 206 27.93 29.87 -21.61
CA GLN A 206 27.35 28.78 -22.41
C GLN A 206 27.44 27.43 -21.68
N ARG A 207 28.56 27.15 -21.01
CA ARG A 207 28.73 25.92 -20.22
C ARG A 207 27.78 25.88 -19.03
N GLU A 208 27.65 26.99 -18.30
CA GLU A 208 26.72 27.10 -17.17
C GLU A 208 25.27 26.91 -17.63
N LEU A 209 24.90 27.52 -18.76
CA LEU A 209 23.56 27.34 -19.35
C LEU A 209 23.31 25.89 -19.75
N GLN A 210 24.29 25.21 -20.35
CA GLN A 210 24.19 23.79 -20.70
C GLN A 210 24.01 22.91 -19.46
N ASP A 211 24.75 23.15 -18.38
CA ASP A 211 24.58 22.41 -17.12
C ASP A 211 23.20 22.66 -16.51
N TYR A 212 22.71 23.90 -16.56
CA TYR A 212 21.38 24.24 -16.07
C TYR A 212 20.27 23.54 -16.87
N VAL A 213 20.37 23.51 -18.21
CA VAL A 213 19.43 22.79 -19.07
C VAL A 213 19.46 21.29 -18.78
N ALA A 214 20.66 20.69 -18.65
CA ALA A 214 20.79 19.27 -18.33
C ALA A 214 20.16 18.91 -16.97
N ARG A 215 20.33 19.76 -15.95
CA ARG A 215 19.67 19.60 -14.65
C ARG A 215 18.15 19.70 -14.76
N LEU A 216 17.64 20.69 -15.51
CA LEU A 216 16.20 20.85 -15.73
C LEU A 216 15.59 19.64 -16.44
N GLU A 217 16.24 19.12 -17.48
CA GLU A 217 15.79 17.92 -18.19
C GLU A 217 15.77 16.70 -17.26
N SER A 218 16.79 16.52 -16.42
CA SER A 218 16.83 15.45 -15.41
C SER A 218 15.69 15.57 -14.40
N THR A 219 15.45 16.77 -13.85
CA THR A 219 14.36 17.00 -12.88
C THR A 219 12.99 16.81 -13.52
N ALA A 220 12.80 17.26 -14.76
CA ALA A 220 11.56 17.05 -15.50
C ALA A 220 11.29 15.56 -15.71
N HIS A 221 12.33 14.77 -16.05
CA HIS A 221 12.20 13.33 -16.21
C HIS A 221 11.86 12.63 -14.88
N GLU A 222 12.52 13.02 -13.78
CA GLU A 222 12.23 12.48 -12.45
C GLU A 222 10.80 12.79 -11.99
N LEU A 223 10.34 14.04 -12.19
CA LEU A 223 8.96 14.43 -11.89
C LEU A 223 7.94 13.66 -12.74
N GLN A 224 8.23 13.43 -14.01
CA GLN A 224 7.35 12.65 -14.87
C GLN A 224 7.26 11.19 -14.39
N GLN A 225 8.39 10.56 -14.06
CA GLN A 225 8.40 9.21 -13.50
C GLN A 225 7.61 9.12 -12.18
N GLN A 226 7.78 10.10 -11.29
CA GLN A 226 7.01 10.16 -10.03
C GLN A 226 5.51 10.34 -10.28
N SER A 227 5.11 11.18 -11.23
CA SER A 227 3.71 11.39 -11.60
C SER A 227 3.07 10.12 -12.16
N GLU A 228 3.77 9.39 -13.03
CA GLU A 228 3.31 8.12 -13.57
C GLU A 228 3.21 7.02 -12.49
N ALA A 229 4.14 7.00 -11.53
CA ALA A 229 4.10 6.07 -10.41
C ALA A 229 2.93 6.36 -9.45
N LEU A 230 2.70 7.64 -9.11
CA LEU A 230 1.57 8.06 -8.29
C LEU A 230 0.22 7.73 -8.94
N THR A 231 0.11 7.91 -10.26
CA THR A 231 -1.11 7.58 -11.01
C THR A 231 -1.40 6.08 -10.96
N ARG A 232 -0.37 5.23 -11.14
CA ARG A 232 -0.50 3.77 -11.00
C ARG A 232 -0.93 3.37 -9.59
N GLN A 233 -0.29 3.92 -8.56
CA GLN A 233 -0.66 3.65 -7.17
C GLN A 233 -2.11 4.09 -6.84
N ALA A 234 -2.55 5.23 -7.38
CA ALA A 234 -3.92 5.69 -7.19
C ALA A 234 -4.94 4.71 -7.79
N GLN A 235 -4.67 4.20 -8.99
CA GLN A 235 -5.51 3.18 -9.64
C GLN A 235 -5.56 1.87 -8.84
N GLU A 236 -4.39 1.35 -8.42
CA GLU A 236 -4.32 0.14 -7.59
C GLU A 236 -5.08 0.30 -6.27
N LEU A 237 -4.98 1.46 -5.62
CA LEU A 237 -5.68 1.75 -4.38
C LEU A 237 -7.20 1.82 -4.57
N GLU A 238 -7.65 2.38 -5.70
CA GLU A 238 -9.07 2.45 -6.03
C GLU A 238 -9.67 1.06 -6.26
N GLU A 239 -8.98 0.21 -7.05
CA GLU A 239 -9.39 -1.19 -7.28
C GLU A 239 -9.43 -2.01 -5.99
N ALA A 240 -8.41 -1.85 -5.13
CA ALA A 240 -8.36 -2.50 -3.83
C ALA A 240 -9.51 -2.04 -2.92
N ASN A 241 -9.82 -0.74 -2.91
CA ASN A 241 -10.94 -0.20 -2.13
C ASN A 241 -12.29 -0.72 -2.62
N LEU A 242 -12.51 -0.78 -3.93
CA LEU A 242 -13.74 -1.34 -4.50
C LEU A 242 -13.92 -2.80 -4.10
N THR A 243 -12.85 -3.59 -4.19
CA THR A 243 -12.84 -5.01 -3.79
C THR A 243 -13.14 -5.18 -2.30
N ASN A 244 -12.48 -4.41 -1.44
CA ASN A 244 -12.72 -4.44 0.01
C ASN A 244 -14.15 -4.03 0.36
N ARG A 245 -14.70 -3.02 -0.30
CA ARG A 245 -16.08 -2.57 -0.09
C ARG A 245 -17.09 -3.65 -0.47
N ARG A 246 -16.86 -4.34 -1.59
CA ARG A 246 -17.70 -5.49 -2.01
C ARG A 246 -17.66 -6.61 -0.97
N ARG A 247 -16.48 -6.97 -0.46
CA ARG A 247 -16.32 -7.98 0.60
C ARG A 247 -17.02 -7.57 1.89
N ALA A 248 -16.91 -6.30 2.29
CA ALA A 248 -17.57 -5.79 3.49
C ALA A 248 -19.10 -5.91 3.39
N LEU A 249 -19.68 -5.58 2.23
CA LEU A 249 -21.12 -5.74 1.99
C LEU A 249 -21.55 -7.21 2.05
N GLN A 250 -20.76 -8.13 1.48
CA GLN A 250 -21.02 -9.57 1.56
C GLN A 250 -21.00 -10.06 3.02
N PHE A 251 -20.00 -9.67 3.82
CA PHE A 251 -19.96 -10.04 5.24
C PHE A 251 -21.12 -9.45 6.05
N GLN A 252 -21.53 -8.22 5.76
CA GLN A 252 -22.69 -7.61 6.41
C GLN A 252 -23.96 -8.40 6.11
N ALA A 253 -24.18 -8.82 4.86
CA ALA A 253 -25.33 -9.63 4.48
C ALA A 253 -25.36 -10.97 5.23
N VAL A 254 -24.21 -11.66 5.33
CA VAL A 254 -24.10 -12.90 6.12
C VAL A 254 -24.47 -12.64 7.58
N ALA A 255 -23.89 -11.62 8.22
CA ALA A 255 -24.17 -11.31 9.62
C ALA A 255 -25.64 -10.97 9.89
N GLU A 256 -26.31 -10.27 8.96
CA GLU A 256 -27.75 -10.00 9.04
C GLU A 256 -28.57 -11.30 8.97
N ILE A 257 -28.23 -12.20 8.04
CA ILE A 257 -28.89 -13.51 7.92
C ILE A 257 -28.67 -14.32 9.21
N SER A 258 -27.43 -14.39 9.72
CA SER A 258 -27.10 -15.08 10.97
C SER A 258 -27.94 -14.59 12.14
N ARG A 259 -28.11 -13.26 12.28
CA ARG A 259 -28.89 -12.69 13.38
C ARG A 259 -30.36 -13.09 13.29
N ALA A 260 -30.96 -12.99 12.10
CA ALA A 260 -32.35 -13.37 11.88
C ALA A 260 -32.62 -14.85 12.22
N ILE A 261 -31.63 -15.72 11.98
CA ILE A 261 -31.71 -17.16 12.27
C ILE A 261 -31.71 -17.41 13.78
N THR A 262 -30.93 -16.67 14.57
CA THR A 262 -30.80 -16.92 16.03
C THR A 262 -32.01 -16.52 16.88
N GLU A 263 -32.92 -15.70 16.36
CA GLU A 263 -34.07 -15.20 17.14
C GLU A 263 -35.23 -16.19 17.22
N ILE A 264 -35.36 -17.09 16.25
CA ILE A 264 -36.51 -18.00 16.12
C ILE A 264 -36.21 -19.33 16.82
N ARG A 265 -36.98 -19.65 17.86
CA ARG A 265 -36.83 -20.89 18.65
C ARG A 265 -37.71 -22.04 18.19
N ASP A 266 -38.71 -21.74 17.36
CA ASP A 266 -39.63 -22.72 16.80
C ASP A 266 -39.08 -23.22 15.46
N LEU A 267 -38.79 -24.52 15.37
CA LEU A 267 -38.22 -25.13 14.16
C LEU A 267 -39.14 -24.94 12.95
N ASP A 268 -40.46 -25.01 13.14
CA ASP A 268 -41.44 -24.91 12.05
C ASP A 268 -41.51 -23.50 11.46
N GLN A 269 -41.12 -22.48 12.24
CA GLN A 269 -41.01 -21.08 11.78
C GLN A 269 -39.59 -20.75 11.30
N LEU A 270 -38.59 -21.38 11.90
CA LEU A 270 -37.17 -21.14 11.60
C LEU A 270 -36.82 -21.58 10.19
N LEU A 271 -37.19 -22.80 9.80
CA LEU A 271 -36.80 -23.37 8.50
C LEU A 271 -37.34 -22.55 7.30
N PRO A 272 -38.65 -22.18 7.25
CA PRO A 272 -39.15 -21.31 6.19
C PRO A 272 -38.46 -19.94 6.17
N SER A 273 -38.25 -19.33 7.35
CA SER A 273 -37.57 -18.04 7.48
C SER A 273 -36.14 -18.07 6.92
N ILE A 274 -35.37 -19.14 7.19
CA ILE A 274 -34.04 -19.32 6.60
C ILE A 274 -34.13 -19.38 5.08
N THR A 275 -34.98 -20.25 4.53
CA THR A 275 -35.06 -20.43 3.06
C THR A 275 -35.45 -19.13 2.35
N GLN A 276 -36.38 -18.37 2.93
CA GLN A 276 -36.81 -17.08 2.41
C GLN A 276 -35.68 -16.04 2.49
N THR A 277 -35.04 -15.90 3.64
CA THR A 277 -33.99 -14.90 3.86
C THR A 277 -32.76 -15.16 2.97
N VAL A 278 -32.34 -16.43 2.85
CA VAL A 278 -31.25 -16.85 1.96
C VAL A 278 -31.58 -16.51 0.51
N SER A 279 -32.81 -16.81 0.06
CA SER A 279 -33.26 -16.47 -1.29
C SER A 279 -33.27 -14.96 -1.54
N ASP A 280 -33.85 -14.17 -0.63
CA ASP A 280 -34.05 -12.73 -0.82
C ASP A 280 -32.73 -11.95 -0.78
N LYS A 281 -31.82 -12.33 0.12
CA LYS A 281 -30.54 -11.62 0.33
C LYS A 281 -29.48 -12.00 -0.70
N LEU A 282 -29.51 -13.24 -1.20
CA LEU A 282 -28.51 -13.73 -2.18
C LEU A 282 -29.05 -13.77 -3.62
N GLY A 283 -30.35 -13.55 -3.83
CA GLY A 283 -30.95 -13.43 -5.16
C GLY A 283 -31.06 -14.75 -5.93
N HIS A 284 -31.15 -15.88 -5.23
CA HIS A 284 -31.24 -17.20 -5.85
C HIS A 284 -32.68 -17.60 -6.14
N TYR A 285 -32.85 -18.50 -7.11
CA TYR A 285 -34.16 -18.92 -7.62
C TYR A 285 -34.89 -19.82 -6.64
N HIS A 286 -34.16 -20.75 -6.05
CA HIS A 286 -34.71 -21.73 -5.12
C HIS A 286 -33.72 -22.01 -4.00
N THR A 287 -34.24 -22.07 -2.79
CA THR A 287 -33.56 -22.56 -1.59
C THR A 287 -34.43 -23.62 -0.95
N GLY A 288 -33.83 -24.75 -0.61
CA GLY A 288 -34.46 -25.85 0.10
C GLY A 288 -33.62 -26.26 1.31
N ILE A 289 -34.29 -26.63 2.40
CA ILE A 289 -33.63 -27.30 3.52
C ILE A 289 -34.15 -28.72 3.60
N PHE A 290 -33.23 -29.67 3.51
CA PHE A 290 -33.49 -31.08 3.73
C PHE A 290 -32.97 -31.48 5.11
N LEU A 291 -33.78 -32.17 5.91
CA LEU A 291 -33.37 -32.75 7.18
C LEU A 291 -33.25 -34.27 7.04
N LEU A 292 -32.26 -34.85 7.70
CA LEU A 292 -32.15 -36.31 7.76
C LEU A 292 -33.23 -36.89 8.66
N ASP A 293 -33.81 -38.01 8.24
CA ASP A 293 -34.66 -38.81 9.11
C ASP A 293 -33.87 -39.44 10.27
N ARG A 294 -34.57 -40.06 11.23
CA ARG A 294 -33.93 -40.64 12.42
C ARG A 294 -32.94 -41.77 12.11
N GLU A 295 -33.12 -42.45 10.99
CA GLU A 295 -32.28 -43.58 10.57
C GLU A 295 -31.11 -43.13 9.69
N GLY A 296 -31.12 -41.88 9.18
CA GLY A 296 -30.16 -41.37 8.22
C GLY A 296 -30.34 -41.92 6.81
N THR A 297 -31.48 -42.55 6.51
CA THR A 297 -31.75 -43.21 5.23
C THR A 297 -32.22 -42.22 4.18
N TYR A 298 -33.02 -41.23 4.59
CA TYR A 298 -33.59 -40.23 3.70
C TYR A 298 -33.29 -38.80 4.14
N ALA A 299 -32.96 -37.95 3.17
CA ALA A 299 -33.00 -36.50 3.28
C ALA A 299 -34.41 -36.02 2.88
N VAL A 300 -35.17 -35.50 3.82
CA VAL A 300 -36.57 -35.08 3.65
C VAL A 300 -36.63 -33.56 3.53
N LEU A 301 -37.28 -33.05 2.48
CA LEU A 301 -37.46 -31.61 2.31
C LEU A 301 -38.34 -31.08 3.46
N ALA A 302 -37.80 -30.19 4.27
CA ALA A 302 -38.44 -29.64 5.45
C ALA A 302 -38.90 -28.18 5.26
N ALA A 303 -38.25 -27.42 4.37
CA ALA A 303 -38.68 -26.08 3.98
C ALA A 303 -38.18 -25.70 2.59
N SER A 304 -38.89 -24.77 1.94
CA SER A 304 -38.44 -24.12 0.70
C SER A 304 -39.09 -22.74 0.51
N ASN A 305 -38.42 -21.82 -0.19
CA ASN A 305 -38.99 -20.51 -0.53
C ASN A 305 -39.85 -20.52 -1.82
N SER A 306 -39.48 -21.35 -2.80
CA SER A 306 -40.04 -21.28 -4.16
C SER A 306 -41.39 -22.01 -4.29
N GLU A 307 -42.23 -21.60 -5.24
CA GLU A 307 -43.49 -22.31 -5.54
C GLU A 307 -43.28 -23.80 -5.88
N GLY A 308 -42.21 -24.12 -6.62
CA GLY A 308 -41.84 -25.50 -6.96
C GLY A 308 -41.49 -26.31 -5.72
N GLY A 309 -40.63 -25.76 -4.87
CA GLY A 309 -40.28 -26.36 -3.59
C GLY A 309 -41.47 -26.50 -2.64
N GLN A 310 -42.44 -25.59 -2.67
CA GLN A 310 -43.67 -25.70 -1.89
C GLN A 310 -44.55 -26.88 -2.35
N ARG A 311 -44.66 -27.14 -3.67
CA ARG A 311 -45.30 -28.36 -4.18
C ARG A 311 -44.54 -29.62 -3.75
N MET A 312 -43.22 -29.58 -3.77
CA MET A 312 -42.37 -30.69 -3.29
C MET A 312 -42.57 -30.97 -1.80
N LEU A 313 -42.72 -29.92 -0.99
CA LEU A 313 -42.95 -30.01 0.45
C LEU A 313 -44.31 -30.67 0.75
N GLN A 314 -45.37 -30.25 0.05
CA GLN A 314 -46.73 -30.80 0.22
C GLN A 314 -46.83 -32.31 -0.09
N ARG A 315 -46.02 -32.83 -1.01
CA ARG A 315 -45.97 -34.26 -1.33
C ARG A 315 -45.01 -35.08 -0.45
N GLY A 316 -44.37 -34.46 0.55
CA GLY A 316 -43.38 -35.12 1.40
C GLY A 316 -42.13 -35.57 0.63
N HIS A 317 -41.61 -34.72 -0.25
CA HIS A 317 -40.46 -35.06 -1.08
C HIS A 317 -39.25 -35.47 -0.24
N ARG A 318 -38.66 -36.62 -0.60
CA ARG A 318 -37.50 -37.20 0.08
C ARG A 318 -36.54 -37.83 -0.92
N LEU A 319 -35.25 -37.77 -0.61
CA LEU A 319 -34.16 -38.32 -1.41
C LEU A 319 -33.40 -39.34 -0.57
N GLU A 320 -33.06 -40.47 -1.16
CA GLU A 320 -32.28 -41.51 -0.48
C GLU A 320 -30.80 -41.08 -0.41
N VAL A 321 -30.25 -41.14 0.81
CA VAL A 321 -28.89 -40.67 1.10
C VAL A 321 -27.87 -41.50 0.31
N GLY A 322 -26.95 -40.82 -0.39
CA GLY A 322 -25.86 -41.41 -1.16
C GLY A 322 -26.23 -42.03 -2.50
N LYS A 323 -27.53 -42.13 -2.85
CA LYS A 323 -27.98 -42.80 -4.09
C LYS A 323 -28.54 -41.88 -5.16
N LYS A 324 -29.17 -40.76 -4.79
CA LYS A 324 -29.91 -39.91 -5.74
C LYS A 324 -29.67 -38.42 -5.51
N GLY A 325 -29.33 -37.71 -6.57
CA GLY A 325 -29.24 -36.25 -6.58
C GLY A 325 -28.01 -35.70 -5.86
N ILE A 326 -27.76 -34.42 -6.07
CA ILE A 326 -26.66 -33.69 -5.44
C ILE A 326 -26.87 -33.60 -3.92
N VAL A 327 -28.09 -33.31 -3.49
CA VAL A 327 -28.50 -33.35 -2.08
C VAL A 327 -28.20 -34.70 -1.42
N GLY A 328 -28.53 -35.83 -2.07
CA GLY A 328 -28.27 -37.16 -1.52
C GLY A 328 -26.77 -37.45 -1.38
N TYR A 329 -25.96 -37.01 -2.34
CA TYR A 329 -24.50 -37.12 -2.26
C TYR A 329 -23.91 -36.31 -1.09
N VAL A 330 -24.34 -35.06 -0.91
CA VAL A 330 -23.85 -34.20 0.18
C VAL A 330 -24.29 -34.73 1.54
N ALA A 331 -25.52 -35.24 1.65
CA ALA A 331 -26.02 -35.90 2.84
C ALA A 331 -25.16 -37.10 3.28
N ALA A 332 -24.61 -37.87 2.32
CA ALA A 332 -23.78 -39.05 2.61
C ALA A 332 -22.31 -38.71 2.87
N SER A 333 -21.75 -37.78 2.10
CA SER A 333 -20.32 -37.46 2.11
C SER A 333 -19.95 -36.38 3.12
N GLY A 334 -20.87 -35.46 3.43
CA GLY A 334 -20.58 -34.25 4.20
C GLY A 334 -19.71 -33.24 3.46
N ILE A 335 -19.51 -33.40 2.15
CA ILE A 335 -18.68 -32.52 1.34
C ILE A 335 -19.61 -31.68 0.46
N ALA A 336 -19.49 -30.35 0.54
CA ALA A 336 -20.24 -29.44 -0.32
C ALA A 336 -19.98 -29.73 -1.81
N ARG A 337 -21.01 -29.62 -2.64
CA ARG A 337 -20.93 -29.90 -4.07
C ARG A 337 -21.66 -28.84 -4.87
N VAL A 338 -20.98 -28.29 -5.88
CA VAL A 338 -21.57 -27.46 -6.93
C VAL A 338 -21.81 -28.35 -8.14
N ALA A 339 -23.05 -28.35 -8.63
CA ALA A 339 -23.46 -29.02 -9.85
C ALA A 339 -23.80 -27.99 -10.93
N LEU A 340 -23.39 -28.31 -12.16
CA LEU A 340 -23.57 -27.47 -13.33
C LEU A 340 -24.51 -28.17 -14.32
N ASP A 341 -25.29 -27.40 -15.09
CA ASP A 341 -26.17 -27.84 -16.18
C ASP A 341 -25.40 -28.35 -17.42
N VAL A 342 -24.28 -29.05 -17.19
CA VAL A 342 -23.43 -29.70 -18.19
C VAL A 342 -22.69 -30.89 -17.53
N GLY A 343 -22.39 -31.93 -18.30
CA GLY A 343 -21.58 -33.07 -17.82
C GLY A 343 -22.38 -34.11 -17.02
N GLN A 344 -21.72 -34.80 -16.09
CA GLN A 344 -22.33 -35.94 -15.35
C GLN A 344 -23.44 -35.52 -14.38
N ASP A 345 -23.50 -34.25 -13.99
CA ASP A 345 -24.51 -33.75 -13.06
C ASP A 345 -25.78 -33.25 -13.78
N ALA A 346 -25.75 -33.11 -15.11
CA ALA A 346 -26.88 -32.68 -15.93
C ALA A 346 -28.15 -33.54 -15.72
N VAL A 347 -27.98 -34.83 -15.43
CA VAL A 347 -29.08 -35.79 -15.17
C VAL A 347 -29.86 -35.50 -13.88
N PHE A 348 -29.31 -34.69 -12.96
CA PHE A 348 -29.99 -34.34 -11.71
C PHE A 348 -30.90 -33.10 -11.82
N PHE A 349 -30.85 -32.36 -12.94
CA PHE A 349 -31.67 -31.17 -13.19
C PHE A 349 -33.05 -31.47 -13.83
N ASP A 350 -33.38 -32.74 -14.10
CA ASP A 350 -34.71 -33.15 -14.59
C ASP A 350 -35.73 -33.20 -13.43
N ASN A 351 -36.01 -32.02 -12.85
CA ASN A 351 -37.02 -31.84 -11.83
C ASN A 351 -38.19 -31.01 -12.39
N PRO A 352 -39.37 -31.62 -12.62
CA PRO A 352 -40.51 -30.91 -13.18
C PRO A 352 -41.03 -29.76 -12.30
N ASP A 353 -40.70 -29.78 -10.99
CA ASP A 353 -41.07 -28.71 -10.07
C ASP A 353 -40.12 -27.50 -10.13
N LEU A 354 -38.87 -27.70 -10.57
CA LEU A 354 -37.82 -26.67 -10.67
C LEU A 354 -37.21 -26.61 -12.09
N PRO A 355 -38.01 -26.38 -13.14
CA PRO A 355 -37.58 -26.54 -14.54
C PRO A 355 -36.61 -25.46 -15.03
N LYS A 356 -36.36 -24.42 -14.21
CA LYS A 356 -35.48 -23.30 -14.57
C LYS A 356 -34.08 -23.43 -13.99
N THR A 357 -33.79 -24.47 -13.22
CA THR A 357 -32.49 -24.63 -12.59
C THR A 357 -31.41 -24.91 -13.63
N ARG A 358 -30.31 -24.14 -13.56
CA ARG A 358 -29.14 -24.24 -14.43
C ARG A 358 -27.81 -24.37 -13.68
N SER A 359 -27.84 -24.18 -12.37
CA SER A 359 -26.76 -24.55 -11.45
C SER A 359 -27.33 -24.75 -10.05
N GLU A 360 -26.69 -25.62 -9.28
CA GLU A 360 -27.08 -26.01 -7.93
C GLU A 360 -25.84 -26.06 -7.04
N ILE A 361 -25.96 -25.61 -5.80
CA ILE A 361 -24.99 -25.88 -4.73
C ILE A 361 -25.72 -26.51 -3.56
N ALA A 362 -25.22 -27.67 -3.14
CA ALA A 362 -25.69 -28.35 -1.94
C ALA A 362 -24.60 -28.31 -0.86
N LEU A 363 -24.99 -27.95 0.35
CA LEU A 363 -24.08 -27.71 1.48
C LEU A 363 -24.55 -28.53 2.69
N PRO A 364 -23.64 -29.20 3.40
CA PRO A 364 -24.03 -29.97 4.58
C PRO A 364 -24.45 -29.03 5.70
N LEU A 365 -25.59 -29.33 6.33
CA LEU A 365 -25.97 -28.72 7.60
C LEU A 365 -25.40 -29.59 8.71
N THR A 366 -24.43 -29.05 9.44
CA THR A 366 -23.71 -29.80 10.49
C THR A 366 -23.99 -29.24 11.87
N ALA A 367 -24.22 -30.12 12.84
CA ALA A 367 -24.31 -29.80 14.26
C ALA A 367 -23.50 -30.81 15.07
N GLU A 368 -22.68 -30.33 16.00
CA GLU A 368 -21.83 -31.17 16.87
C GLU A 368 -21.01 -32.24 16.11
N GLY A 369 -20.50 -31.89 14.91
CA GLY A 369 -19.70 -32.79 14.08
C GLY A 369 -20.50 -33.86 13.32
N ARG A 370 -21.84 -33.82 13.36
CA ARG A 370 -22.74 -34.71 12.59
C ARG A 370 -23.46 -33.93 11.50
N ILE A 371 -23.73 -34.58 10.38
CA ILE A 371 -24.61 -34.04 9.33
C ILE A 371 -26.05 -34.25 9.81
N ILE A 372 -26.82 -33.17 9.91
CA ILE A 372 -28.24 -33.20 10.29
C ILE A 372 -29.16 -32.92 9.12
N GLY A 373 -28.61 -32.44 8.00
CA GLY A 373 -29.36 -32.06 6.83
C GLY A 373 -28.49 -31.50 5.72
N VAL A 374 -29.14 -30.93 4.71
CA VAL A 374 -28.51 -30.31 3.55
C VAL A 374 -29.26 -29.01 3.21
N LEU A 375 -28.50 -27.95 2.98
CA LEU A 375 -29.00 -26.72 2.36
C LEU A 375 -28.78 -26.84 0.85
N ASP A 376 -29.87 -26.74 0.11
CA ASP A 376 -29.89 -26.76 -1.36
C ASP A 376 -30.17 -25.34 -1.86
N VAL A 377 -29.32 -24.81 -2.74
CA VAL A 377 -29.48 -23.49 -3.35
C VAL A 377 -29.30 -23.62 -4.85
N GLN A 378 -30.27 -23.12 -5.61
CA GLN A 378 -30.34 -23.29 -7.06
C GLN A 378 -30.53 -21.95 -7.77
N SER A 379 -29.92 -21.83 -8.95
CA SER A 379 -29.94 -20.62 -9.78
C SER A 379 -30.43 -20.92 -11.20
N THR A 380 -31.06 -19.91 -11.82
CA THR A 380 -31.42 -19.95 -13.25
C THR A 380 -30.26 -19.57 -14.16
N ALA A 381 -29.17 -19.04 -13.63
CA ALA A 381 -27.95 -18.78 -14.39
C ALA A 381 -27.05 -20.03 -14.38
N PRO A 382 -26.44 -20.39 -15.52
CA PRO A 382 -25.38 -21.40 -15.52
C PRO A 382 -24.14 -20.85 -14.79
N ASN A 383 -23.42 -21.72 -14.06
CA ASN A 383 -22.21 -21.37 -13.30
C ASN A 383 -22.41 -20.18 -12.33
N ALA A 384 -23.54 -20.15 -11.61
CA ALA A 384 -23.87 -19.02 -10.74
C ALA A 384 -23.07 -18.96 -9.43
N PHE A 385 -22.32 -20.02 -9.07
CA PHE A 385 -21.61 -20.14 -7.81
C PHE A 385 -20.11 -20.18 -8.07
N ASP A 386 -19.39 -19.14 -7.63
CA ASP A 386 -17.94 -19.11 -7.66
C ASP A 386 -17.32 -19.63 -6.34
N GLN A 387 -15.99 -19.68 -6.26
CA GLN A 387 -15.29 -20.16 -5.06
C GLN A 387 -15.61 -19.32 -3.81
N GLN A 388 -15.85 -18.03 -3.97
CA GLN A 388 -16.18 -17.13 -2.87
C GLN A 388 -17.61 -17.38 -2.38
N ASP A 389 -18.55 -17.63 -3.29
CA ASP A 389 -19.93 -17.99 -2.94
C ASP A 389 -19.96 -19.30 -2.13
N ILE A 390 -19.15 -20.29 -2.51
CA ILE A 390 -19.02 -21.56 -1.77
C ILE A 390 -18.56 -21.32 -0.34
N GLU A 391 -17.55 -20.49 -0.11
CA GLU A 391 -17.03 -20.18 1.23
C GLU A 391 -18.05 -19.47 2.11
N ILE A 392 -18.75 -18.48 1.54
CA ILE A 392 -19.80 -17.72 2.23
C ILE A 392 -20.97 -18.64 2.58
N LEU A 393 -21.48 -19.39 1.61
CA LEU A 393 -22.63 -20.28 1.79
C LEU A 393 -22.28 -21.45 2.73
N SER A 394 -21.05 -21.95 2.75
CA SER A 394 -20.60 -22.98 3.68
C SER A 394 -20.59 -22.47 5.12
N THR A 395 -20.12 -21.24 5.33
CA THR A 395 -20.16 -20.59 6.66
C THR A 395 -21.60 -20.43 7.13
N LEU A 396 -22.49 -20.01 6.23
CA LEU A 396 -23.91 -19.86 6.51
C LEU A 396 -24.58 -21.21 6.83
N ALA A 397 -24.28 -22.26 6.05
CA ALA A 397 -24.80 -23.61 6.26
C ALA A 397 -24.39 -24.18 7.63
N ALA A 398 -23.15 -23.95 8.08
CA ALA A 398 -22.70 -24.36 9.41
C ALA A 398 -23.50 -23.66 10.53
N GLN A 399 -23.78 -22.36 10.40
CA GLN A 399 -24.58 -21.62 11.36
C GLN A 399 -26.05 -22.03 11.35
N ILE A 400 -26.62 -22.28 10.17
CA ILE A 400 -27.97 -22.84 10.01
C ILE A 400 -28.07 -24.18 10.72
N GLY A 401 -27.08 -25.06 10.53
CA GLY A 401 -27.03 -26.37 11.19
C GLY A 401 -27.07 -26.25 12.72
N ALA A 402 -26.24 -25.36 13.29
CA ALA A 402 -26.25 -25.09 14.72
C ALA A 402 -27.59 -24.53 15.23
N ALA A 403 -28.22 -23.62 14.48
CA ALA A 403 -29.50 -23.04 14.86
C ALA A 403 -30.65 -24.05 14.83
N ILE A 404 -30.67 -24.94 13.83
CA ILE A 404 -31.65 -26.02 13.71
C ILE A 404 -31.55 -26.96 14.90
N GLU A 405 -30.33 -27.38 15.28
CA GLU A 405 -30.14 -28.26 16.45
C GLU A 405 -30.57 -27.57 17.74
N ASN A 406 -30.24 -26.28 17.92
CA ASN A 406 -30.68 -25.51 19.07
C ASN A 406 -32.22 -25.40 19.18
N ALA A 407 -32.90 -25.12 18.06
CA ALA A 407 -34.37 -25.06 18.03
C ALA A 407 -35.00 -26.43 18.33
N ARG A 408 -34.44 -27.51 17.76
CA ARG A 408 -34.87 -28.88 18.02
C ARG A 408 -34.71 -29.27 19.49
N LEU A 409 -33.54 -29.03 20.08
CA LEU A 409 -33.26 -29.32 21.50
C LEU A 409 -34.20 -28.53 22.43
N PHE A 410 -34.48 -27.27 22.07
CA PHE A 410 -35.41 -26.43 22.83
C PHE A 410 -36.84 -26.99 22.78
N GLN A 411 -37.34 -27.36 21.61
CA GLN A 411 -38.66 -27.99 21.44
C GLN A 411 -38.75 -29.33 22.19
N GLU A 412 -37.72 -30.17 22.13
CA GLU A 412 -37.67 -31.45 22.85
C GLU A 412 -37.69 -31.26 24.36
N THR A 413 -36.96 -30.26 24.86
CA THR A 413 -36.97 -29.90 26.29
C THR A 413 -38.34 -29.40 26.72
N GLN A 414 -38.99 -28.54 25.94
CA GLN A 414 -40.35 -28.07 26.23
C GLN A 414 -41.37 -29.21 26.24
N LYS A 415 -41.31 -30.09 25.24
CA LYS A 415 -42.19 -31.25 25.15
C LYS A 415 -42.00 -32.17 26.36
N SER A 416 -40.76 -32.50 26.71
CA SER A 416 -40.44 -33.35 27.87
C SER A 416 -40.94 -32.73 29.18
N LEU A 417 -40.83 -31.41 29.33
CA LEU A 417 -41.36 -30.69 30.49
C LEU A 417 -42.88 -30.81 30.58
N LEU A 418 -43.60 -30.62 29.47
CA LEU A 418 -45.06 -30.74 29.43
C LEU A 418 -45.53 -32.17 29.72
N GLU A 419 -44.84 -33.18 29.17
CA GLU A 419 -45.11 -34.59 29.44
C GLU A 419 -44.88 -34.93 30.91
N ALA A 420 -43.76 -34.49 31.50
CA ALA A 420 -43.45 -34.68 32.91
C ALA A 420 -44.50 -34.01 33.83
N GLN A 421 -44.94 -32.79 33.49
CA GLN A 421 -46.00 -32.09 34.23
C GLN A 421 -47.33 -32.84 34.17
N SER A 422 -47.70 -33.38 33.00
CA SER A 422 -48.93 -34.15 32.82
C SER A 422 -48.92 -35.46 33.63
N LEU A 423 -47.82 -36.22 33.55
CA LEU A 423 -47.64 -37.45 34.33
C LEU A 423 -47.68 -37.18 35.83
N TYR A 424 -47.06 -36.09 36.28
CA TYR A 424 -47.07 -35.71 37.69
C TYR A 424 -48.48 -35.36 38.17
N ARG A 425 -49.25 -34.58 37.39
CA ARG A 425 -50.67 -34.28 37.68
C ARG A 425 -51.48 -35.56 37.84
N GLN A 426 -51.37 -36.50 36.90
CA GLN A 426 -52.07 -37.78 36.95
C GLN A 426 -51.69 -38.58 38.21
N PHE A 427 -50.40 -38.58 38.58
CA PHE A 427 -49.92 -39.25 39.79
C PHE A 427 -50.57 -38.68 41.06
N ILE A 428 -50.62 -37.34 41.22
CA ILE A 428 -51.25 -36.69 42.36
C ILE A 428 -52.75 -37.01 42.41
N GLN A 429 -53.48 -36.82 41.32
CA GLN A 429 -54.92 -37.09 41.25
C GLN A 429 -55.25 -38.57 41.57
N SER A 430 -54.50 -39.51 41.00
CA SER A 430 -54.68 -40.94 41.28
C SER A 430 -54.34 -41.29 42.74
N GLY A 431 -53.30 -40.69 43.30
CA GLY A 431 -52.88 -40.90 44.68
C GLY A 431 -53.93 -40.45 45.69
N TRP A 432 -54.44 -39.23 45.52
CA TRP A 432 -55.45 -38.64 46.40
C TRP A 432 -56.82 -39.30 46.24
N SER A 433 -57.28 -39.56 45.01
CA SER A 433 -58.56 -40.26 44.78
C SER A 433 -58.58 -41.67 45.37
N SER A 434 -57.47 -42.41 45.27
CA SER A 434 -57.32 -43.72 45.91
C SER A 434 -57.42 -43.62 47.44
N LEU A 435 -56.75 -42.63 48.05
CA LEU A 435 -56.80 -42.46 49.51
C LEU A 435 -58.19 -42.04 49.98
N MET A 436 -58.85 -41.09 49.28
CA MET A 436 -60.22 -40.68 49.60
C MET A 436 -61.20 -41.86 49.54
N ARG A 437 -61.11 -42.72 48.52
CA ARG A 437 -61.96 -43.91 48.38
C ARG A 437 -61.73 -44.94 49.48
N LYS A 438 -60.47 -45.18 49.86
CA LYS A 438 -60.12 -46.17 50.90
C LYS A 438 -60.47 -45.71 52.32
N ARG A 439 -60.25 -44.43 52.63
CA ARG A 439 -60.26 -43.92 54.02
C ARG A 439 -61.47 -43.07 54.37
N LYS A 440 -62.38 -42.77 53.42
CA LYS A 440 -63.49 -41.81 53.61
C LYS A 440 -62.99 -40.52 54.28
N LEU A 441 -62.00 -39.87 53.65
CA LEU A 441 -61.49 -38.59 54.13
C LEU A 441 -62.65 -37.58 54.25
N THR A 442 -62.82 -37.02 55.45
CA THR A 442 -63.75 -35.92 55.73
C THR A 442 -62.98 -34.63 55.90
N GLY A 443 -63.57 -33.50 55.52
CA GLY A 443 -63.07 -32.20 55.95
C GLY A 443 -63.35 -31.99 57.45
N PHE A 444 -62.79 -30.94 58.03
CA PHE A 444 -63.06 -30.56 59.41
C PHE A 444 -63.45 -29.08 59.46
N ARG A 445 -64.49 -28.77 60.24
CA ARG A 445 -64.91 -27.40 60.57
C ARG A 445 -64.75 -27.17 62.06
N TYR A 446 -64.24 -26.01 62.43
CA TYR A 446 -64.24 -25.53 63.82
C TYR A 446 -65.34 -24.49 64.00
N ASP A 447 -66.25 -24.69 64.95
CA ASP A 447 -67.39 -23.80 65.23
C ASP A 447 -67.26 -23.07 66.59
N THR A 448 -66.09 -22.54 66.93
CA THR A 448 -65.82 -21.82 68.19
C THR A 448 -65.90 -22.69 69.46
N ILE A 449 -66.58 -23.83 69.43
CA ILE A 449 -66.85 -24.71 70.59
C ILE A 449 -66.31 -26.13 70.32
N GLN A 450 -66.35 -26.62 69.08
CA GLN A 450 -65.92 -27.97 68.74
C GLN A 450 -65.42 -28.11 67.29
N VAL A 451 -64.65 -29.18 67.03
CA VAL A 451 -64.26 -29.59 65.67
C VAL A 451 -65.24 -30.67 65.20
N THR A 452 -65.95 -30.40 64.10
CA THR A 452 -66.93 -31.32 63.50
C THR A 452 -66.46 -31.78 62.12
N PRO A 453 -66.65 -33.06 61.76
CA PRO A 453 -66.36 -33.54 60.41
C PRO A 453 -67.39 -33.00 59.41
N ILE A 454 -66.93 -32.63 58.22
CA ILE A 454 -67.75 -32.16 57.11
C ILE A 454 -67.51 -33.00 55.86
N GLU A 455 -68.52 -33.08 54.99
CA GLU A 455 -68.38 -33.79 53.73
C GLU A 455 -67.40 -33.06 52.79
N PRO A 456 -66.67 -33.81 51.94
CA PRO A 456 -65.84 -33.22 50.90
C PRO A 456 -66.67 -32.35 49.95
N ILE A 457 -66.07 -31.25 49.49
CA ILE A 457 -66.69 -30.35 48.52
C ILE A 457 -66.83 -31.06 47.17
N ASP A 458 -67.88 -30.74 46.43
CA ASP A 458 -68.06 -31.28 45.09
C ASP A 458 -66.95 -30.82 44.13
N PRO A 459 -66.57 -31.64 43.12
CA PRO A 459 -65.48 -31.31 42.22
C PRO A 459 -65.66 -30.00 41.42
N GLU A 460 -66.90 -29.63 41.07
CA GLU A 460 -67.18 -28.42 40.27
C GLU A 460 -66.93 -27.15 41.09
N THR A 461 -67.39 -27.13 42.35
CA THR A 461 -67.12 -26.04 43.29
C THR A 461 -65.63 -25.92 43.60
N ALA A 462 -64.93 -27.06 43.77
CA ALA A 462 -63.49 -27.06 43.99
C ALA A 462 -62.71 -26.46 42.81
N GLU A 463 -63.09 -26.80 41.57
CA GLU A 463 -62.45 -26.26 40.36
C GLU A 463 -62.70 -24.75 40.18
N ARG A 464 -63.90 -24.27 40.56
CA ARG A 464 -64.21 -22.83 40.55
C ARG A 464 -63.33 -22.05 41.51
N ILE A 465 -63.14 -22.56 42.73
CA ILE A 465 -62.28 -21.96 43.76
C ILE A 465 -60.81 -21.98 43.32
N ALA A 466 -60.37 -23.06 42.67
CA ALA A 466 -59.04 -23.18 42.09
C ALA A 466 -58.67 -22.02 41.14
N LYS A 467 -59.61 -21.67 40.24
CA LYS A 467 -59.39 -20.67 39.19
C LYS A 467 -59.32 -19.25 39.75
N GLN A 468 -60.02 -18.96 40.84
CA GLN A 468 -60.10 -17.62 41.41
C GLN A 468 -58.95 -17.30 42.40
N LYS A 469 -58.08 -18.28 42.71
CA LYS A 469 -56.91 -18.20 43.63
C LYS A 469 -57.22 -17.83 45.07
N VAL A 470 -58.01 -16.79 45.35
CA VAL A 470 -58.54 -16.44 46.67
C VAL A 470 -59.92 -15.81 46.46
N VAL A 471 -60.93 -16.35 47.13
CA VAL A 471 -62.31 -15.82 47.04
C VAL A 471 -62.68 -15.20 48.38
N VAL A 472 -62.90 -13.89 48.38
CA VAL A 472 -63.40 -13.15 49.54
C VAL A 472 -64.86 -12.78 49.29
N GLU A 473 -65.77 -13.36 50.06
CA GLU A 473 -67.21 -13.10 49.99
C GLU A 473 -67.67 -12.42 51.28
N THR A 474 -68.26 -11.24 51.16
CA THR A 474 -68.91 -10.55 52.29
C THR A 474 -70.40 -10.57 52.06
N ASN A 475 -71.09 -11.50 52.72
CA ASN A 475 -72.55 -11.49 52.77
C ASN A 475 -72.98 -10.69 54.01
N GLY A 476 -74.17 -10.08 54.01
CA GLY A 476 -74.65 -9.20 55.09
C GLY A 476 -74.73 -9.83 56.50
N GLN A 477 -74.27 -11.07 56.68
CA GLN A 477 -74.20 -11.84 57.93
C GLN A 477 -72.76 -12.31 58.30
N THR A 478 -71.85 -12.54 57.33
CA THR A 478 -70.47 -13.00 57.58
C THR A 478 -69.50 -12.56 56.47
N SER A 479 -68.20 -12.49 56.79
CA SER A 479 -67.09 -12.25 55.86
C SER A 479 -66.27 -13.52 55.73
N LYS A 480 -66.22 -14.13 54.55
CA LYS A 480 -65.58 -15.42 54.27
C LYS A 480 -64.38 -15.25 53.34
N MET A 481 -63.26 -15.87 53.68
CA MET A 481 -62.06 -16.03 52.86
C MET A 481 -61.86 -17.51 52.54
N THR A 482 -61.87 -17.84 51.26
CA THR A 482 -61.69 -19.19 50.73
C THR A 482 -60.36 -19.26 50.01
N ILE A 483 -59.48 -20.17 50.42
CA ILE A 483 -58.15 -20.37 49.85
C ILE A 483 -58.00 -21.81 49.38
N PRO A 484 -57.66 -22.07 48.11
CA PRO A 484 -57.41 -23.41 47.62
C PRO A 484 -56.08 -23.95 48.19
N ILE A 485 -56.11 -25.19 48.64
CA ILE A 485 -54.92 -25.94 49.04
C ILE A 485 -54.37 -26.59 47.77
N VAL A 486 -53.35 -25.98 47.17
CA VAL A 486 -52.82 -26.38 45.87
C VAL A 486 -51.43 -26.98 46.01
N LEU A 487 -51.22 -28.16 45.46
CA LEU A 487 -49.90 -28.77 45.32
C LEU A 487 -49.50 -28.82 43.85
N ARG A 488 -48.51 -28.01 43.47
CA ARG A 488 -47.97 -27.95 42.10
C ARG A 488 -49.03 -27.84 41.01
N GLY A 489 -50.06 -27.02 41.26
CA GLY A 489 -51.16 -26.75 40.33
C GLY A 489 -52.39 -27.63 40.51
N GLU A 490 -52.33 -28.68 41.34
CA GLU A 490 -53.47 -29.55 41.65
C GLU A 490 -54.14 -29.17 42.96
N VAL A 491 -55.46 -29.05 42.94
CA VAL A 491 -56.24 -28.73 44.15
C VAL A 491 -56.44 -30.00 44.97
N LEU A 492 -55.92 -29.98 46.19
CA LEU A 492 -56.10 -31.05 47.17
C LEU A 492 -57.31 -30.81 48.07
N GLY A 493 -57.72 -29.55 48.24
CA GLY A 493 -58.85 -29.15 49.07
C GLY A 493 -58.96 -27.62 49.15
N VAL A 494 -59.77 -27.13 50.09
CA VAL A 494 -59.90 -25.69 50.36
C VAL A 494 -59.80 -25.42 51.85
N LEU A 495 -59.29 -24.25 52.18
CA LEU A 495 -59.27 -23.67 53.50
C LEU A 495 -60.28 -22.52 53.53
N ASP A 496 -61.35 -22.71 54.29
CA ASP A 496 -62.38 -21.71 54.51
C ASP A 496 -62.17 -21.03 55.87
N VAL A 497 -62.09 -19.70 55.86
CA VAL A 497 -62.00 -18.86 57.05
C VAL A 497 -63.17 -17.90 57.08
N GLU A 498 -64.01 -17.97 58.11
CA GLU A 498 -65.20 -17.14 58.25
C GLU A 498 -65.07 -16.22 59.47
N ALA A 499 -65.45 -14.95 59.32
CA ALA A 499 -65.44 -13.93 60.36
C ALA A 499 -66.81 -13.24 60.48
N PRO A 500 -67.14 -12.67 61.66
CA PRO A 500 -68.37 -11.89 61.85
C PRO A 500 -68.49 -10.69 60.89
N THR A 501 -69.71 -10.22 60.68
CA THR A 501 -70.03 -9.07 59.80
C THR A 501 -69.16 -7.85 60.07
N GLY A 502 -68.66 -7.22 59.00
CA GLY A 502 -67.93 -5.95 59.05
C GLY A 502 -66.40 -6.07 59.07
N ARG A 503 -65.82 -7.28 59.10
CA ARG A 503 -64.37 -7.47 58.94
C ARG A 503 -63.96 -7.40 57.47
N ALA A 504 -63.10 -6.45 57.14
CA ALA A 504 -62.33 -6.46 55.91
C ALA A 504 -61.04 -7.26 56.12
N TRP A 505 -60.79 -8.25 55.25
CA TRP A 505 -59.55 -9.02 55.27
C TRP A 505 -58.39 -8.17 54.76
N SER A 506 -57.29 -8.10 55.51
CA SER A 506 -56.08 -7.43 55.04
C SER A 506 -55.28 -8.35 54.10
N GLN A 507 -54.41 -7.76 53.28
CA GLN A 507 -53.52 -8.55 52.42
C GLN A 507 -52.59 -9.46 53.23
N ASP A 508 -52.09 -8.99 54.38
CA ASP A 508 -51.26 -9.79 55.28
C ASP A 508 -52.00 -11.03 55.82
N GLU A 509 -53.30 -10.90 56.12
CA GLU A 509 -54.14 -12.02 56.57
C GLU A 509 -54.36 -13.05 55.46
N VAL A 510 -54.57 -12.58 54.23
CA VAL A 510 -54.66 -13.43 53.04
C VAL A 510 -53.33 -14.17 52.81
N ASP A 511 -52.20 -13.46 52.89
CA ASP A 511 -50.87 -14.03 52.67
C ASP A 511 -50.51 -15.09 53.73
N ILE A 512 -50.88 -14.85 55.00
CA ILE A 512 -50.71 -15.84 56.07
C ILE A 512 -51.55 -17.09 55.78
N ALA A 513 -52.83 -16.91 55.46
CA ALA A 513 -53.71 -18.05 55.21
C ALA A 513 -53.31 -18.82 53.93
N GLN A 514 -52.78 -18.14 52.91
CA GLN A 514 -52.17 -18.76 51.73
C GLN A 514 -50.92 -19.56 52.11
N ALA A 515 -50.02 -18.99 52.90
CA ALA A 515 -48.82 -19.70 53.36
C ALA A 515 -49.17 -20.93 54.22
N VAL A 516 -50.26 -20.88 55.00
CA VAL A 516 -50.78 -22.03 55.73
C VAL A 516 -51.33 -23.08 54.75
N ALA A 517 -52.14 -22.69 53.77
CA ALA A 517 -52.67 -23.60 52.76
C ALA A 517 -51.55 -24.32 51.99
N ASP A 518 -50.49 -23.61 51.60
CA ASP A 518 -49.33 -24.19 50.91
C ASP A 518 -48.58 -25.21 51.80
N ARG A 519 -48.41 -24.91 53.09
CA ARG A 519 -47.79 -25.84 54.06
C ARG A 519 -48.67 -27.06 54.31
N VAL A 520 -49.98 -26.88 54.39
CA VAL A 520 -50.95 -27.98 54.53
C VAL A 520 -50.88 -28.88 53.30
N ALA A 521 -50.81 -28.32 52.09
CA ALA A 521 -50.69 -29.10 50.85
C ALA A 521 -49.46 -30.03 50.89
N LEU A 522 -48.30 -29.49 51.29
CA LEU A 522 -47.05 -30.26 51.39
C LEU A 522 -47.12 -31.34 52.49
N ALA A 523 -47.61 -30.97 53.68
CA ALA A 523 -47.72 -31.89 54.80
C ALA A 523 -48.69 -33.04 54.51
N ALA A 524 -49.83 -32.73 53.87
CA ALA A 524 -50.84 -33.69 53.48
C ALA A 524 -50.27 -34.70 52.45
N GLU A 525 -49.49 -34.23 51.48
CA GLU A 525 -48.82 -35.13 50.51
C GLU A 525 -47.79 -36.03 51.18
N ASN A 526 -46.96 -35.49 52.08
CA ASN A 526 -46.00 -36.30 52.83
C ASN A 526 -46.71 -37.37 53.67
N ALA A 527 -47.82 -37.04 54.32
CA ALA A 527 -48.63 -37.99 55.08
C ALA A 527 -49.25 -39.06 54.18
N ARG A 528 -49.74 -38.68 52.99
CA ARG A 528 -50.26 -39.62 51.98
C ARG A 528 -49.18 -40.59 51.51
N LEU A 529 -48.00 -40.09 51.16
CA LEU A 529 -46.85 -40.89 50.71
C LEU A 529 -46.35 -41.85 51.80
N PHE A 530 -46.28 -41.38 53.04
CA PHE A 530 -45.93 -42.22 54.19
C PHE A 530 -46.95 -43.34 54.39
N THR A 531 -48.25 -43.00 54.36
CA THR A 531 -49.33 -43.99 54.50
C THR A 531 -49.27 -45.04 53.38
N GLN A 532 -49.06 -44.61 52.13
CA GLN A 532 -48.93 -45.52 51.00
C GLN A 532 -47.72 -46.45 51.14
N THR A 533 -46.60 -45.94 51.63
CA THR A 533 -45.37 -46.72 51.88
C THR A 533 -45.60 -47.74 53.00
N ALA A 534 -46.26 -47.34 54.09
CA ALA A 534 -46.59 -48.22 55.20
C ALA A 534 -47.54 -49.35 54.78
N GLU A 535 -48.60 -49.05 54.01
CA GLU A 535 -49.52 -50.05 53.47
C GLU A 535 -48.79 -51.07 52.58
N ARG A 536 -47.88 -50.59 51.72
CA ARG A 536 -47.09 -51.47 50.84
C ARG A 536 -46.15 -52.37 51.63
N ALA A 537 -45.46 -51.83 52.62
CA ALA A 537 -44.56 -52.60 53.49
C ALA A 537 -45.33 -53.66 54.29
N GLU A 538 -46.54 -53.35 54.76
CA GLU A 538 -47.40 -54.32 55.45
C GLU A 538 -47.81 -55.48 54.53
N GLN A 539 -48.22 -55.18 53.30
CA GLN A 539 -48.56 -56.18 52.29
C GLN A 539 -47.36 -57.09 51.97
N GLU A 540 -46.19 -56.51 51.72
CA GLU A 540 -44.96 -57.27 51.43
C GLU A 540 -44.55 -58.14 52.61
N ARG A 541 -44.62 -57.60 53.85
CA ARG A 541 -44.38 -58.37 55.08
C ARG A 541 -45.34 -59.55 55.20
N MET A 542 -46.62 -59.33 54.92
CA MET A 542 -47.64 -60.39 54.97
C MET A 542 -47.35 -61.48 53.94
N VAL A 543 -47.07 -61.14 52.69
CA VAL A 543 -46.72 -62.10 51.63
C VAL A 543 -45.46 -62.89 51.99
N SER A 544 -44.43 -62.22 52.51
CA SER A 544 -43.19 -62.87 52.95
C SER A 544 -43.43 -63.85 54.10
N GLN A 545 -44.25 -63.48 55.10
CA GLN A 545 -44.61 -64.36 56.22
C GLN A 545 -45.37 -65.62 55.76
N ILE A 546 -46.36 -65.45 54.87
CA ILE A 546 -47.11 -66.57 54.29
C ILE A 546 -46.17 -67.50 53.53
N THR A 547 -45.30 -66.94 52.69
CA THR A 547 -44.32 -67.71 51.90
C THR A 547 -43.33 -68.46 52.80
N SER A 548 -42.87 -67.83 53.88
CA SER A 548 -41.96 -68.47 54.85
C SER A 548 -42.62 -69.66 55.56
N LYS A 549 -43.91 -69.56 55.91
CA LYS A 549 -44.66 -70.69 56.50
C LYS A 549 -44.91 -71.79 55.48
N ILE A 550 -45.22 -71.45 54.23
CA ILE A 550 -45.35 -72.46 53.17
C ILE A 550 -44.02 -73.21 52.96
N ARG A 551 -42.88 -72.50 53.00
CA ARG A 551 -41.55 -73.09 52.85
C ARG A 551 -41.05 -73.88 54.06
N SER A 552 -41.76 -73.90 55.18
CA SER A 552 -41.31 -74.62 56.38
C SER A 552 -41.55 -76.13 56.30
N THR A 553 -42.24 -76.62 55.26
CA THR A 553 -42.46 -78.04 54.96
C THR A 553 -42.05 -78.33 53.51
N ASN A 554 -41.73 -79.59 53.23
CA ASN A 554 -41.39 -80.08 51.88
C ASN A 554 -42.49 -81.00 51.31
N ASP A 555 -43.61 -81.23 52.02
CA ASP A 555 -44.75 -82.01 51.51
C ASP A 555 -45.71 -81.09 50.73
N PRO A 556 -45.93 -81.32 49.42
CA PRO A 556 -46.82 -80.50 48.61
C PRO A 556 -48.26 -80.38 49.15
N ASN A 557 -48.80 -81.42 49.78
CA ASN A 557 -50.15 -81.39 50.35
C ASN A 557 -50.21 -80.50 51.60
N GLU A 558 -49.20 -80.57 52.46
CA GLU A 558 -49.09 -79.70 53.64
C GLU A 558 -48.85 -78.24 53.24
N MET A 559 -48.02 -77.99 52.22
CA MET A 559 -47.81 -76.65 51.67
C MET A 559 -49.12 -76.01 51.20
N ILE A 560 -49.96 -76.76 50.49
CA ILE A 560 -51.28 -76.32 50.02
C ILE A 560 -52.21 -76.03 51.22
N ALA A 561 -52.22 -76.91 52.22
CA ALA A 561 -53.04 -76.71 53.42
C ALA A 561 -52.63 -75.45 54.21
N ILE A 562 -51.32 -75.23 54.38
CA ILE A 562 -50.77 -74.02 55.01
C ILE A 562 -51.15 -72.78 54.20
N ALA A 563 -50.97 -72.82 52.87
CA ALA A 563 -51.31 -71.70 51.99
C ALA A 563 -52.80 -71.32 52.11
N ILE A 564 -53.71 -72.31 52.11
CA ILE A 564 -55.15 -72.07 52.27
C ILE A 564 -55.46 -71.41 53.62
N ASN A 565 -54.90 -71.94 54.71
CA ASN A 565 -55.18 -71.42 56.05
C ASN A 565 -54.65 -69.99 56.24
N GLU A 566 -53.43 -69.74 55.77
CA GLU A 566 -52.80 -68.42 55.85
C GLU A 566 -53.52 -67.39 54.97
N LEU A 567 -53.91 -67.75 53.74
CA LEU A 567 -54.68 -66.87 52.86
C LEU A 567 -56.07 -66.55 53.42
N LYS A 568 -56.74 -67.54 54.02
CA LYS A 568 -58.04 -67.35 54.67
C LYS A 568 -57.95 -66.32 55.79
N GLN A 569 -56.93 -66.44 56.65
CA GLN A 569 -56.70 -65.51 57.76
C GLN A 569 -56.29 -64.13 57.25
N ALA A 570 -55.32 -64.07 56.33
CA ALA A 570 -54.78 -62.81 55.80
C ALA A 570 -55.83 -61.97 55.06
N LEU A 571 -56.72 -62.61 54.29
CA LEU A 571 -57.74 -61.90 53.49
C LEU A 571 -59.09 -61.79 54.22
N SER A 572 -59.25 -62.38 55.40
CA SER A 572 -60.52 -62.42 56.15
C SER A 572 -61.70 -62.94 55.31
N VAL A 573 -61.45 -63.93 54.46
CA VAL A 573 -62.45 -64.50 53.54
C VAL A 573 -63.05 -65.79 54.11
N LYS A 574 -64.27 -66.11 53.65
CA LYS A 574 -65.02 -67.27 54.17
C LYS A 574 -64.52 -68.61 53.62
N ASP A 575 -64.02 -68.63 52.39
CA ASP A 575 -63.58 -69.85 51.69
C ASP A 575 -62.37 -69.55 50.80
N VAL A 576 -61.39 -70.46 50.79
CA VAL A 576 -60.19 -70.42 49.93
C VAL A 576 -59.96 -71.84 49.43
N ARG A 577 -59.85 -72.02 48.11
CA ARG A 577 -59.64 -73.34 47.48
C ARG A 577 -58.44 -73.28 46.53
N ILE A 578 -57.59 -74.29 46.61
CA ILE A 578 -56.52 -74.54 45.64
C ILE A 578 -56.87 -75.85 44.95
N LEU A 579 -57.08 -75.81 43.62
CA LEU A 579 -57.49 -76.95 42.83
C LEU A 579 -56.35 -77.33 41.88
N PRO A 580 -55.77 -78.55 41.98
CA PRO A 580 -54.76 -78.99 41.05
C PRO A 580 -55.37 -79.14 39.64
N TYR A 581 -54.65 -78.66 38.63
CA TYR A 581 -55.03 -78.84 37.23
C TYR A 581 -54.43 -80.15 36.71
N GLN A 582 -55.26 -81.04 36.16
CA GLN A 582 -54.79 -82.18 35.38
C GLN A 582 -54.65 -81.74 33.92
N PRO A 583 -53.43 -81.64 33.36
CA PRO A 583 -53.27 -81.39 31.94
C PRO A 583 -53.82 -82.58 31.15
N THR A 584 -54.63 -82.28 30.13
CA THR A 584 -55.08 -83.28 29.16
C THR A 584 -53.86 -83.89 28.48
N GLN A 585 -53.66 -85.21 28.62
CA GLN A 585 -52.78 -85.92 27.72
C GLN A 585 -53.45 -85.90 26.35
N GLU A 586 -52.96 -85.06 25.44
CA GLU A 586 -53.11 -85.35 24.02
C GLU A 586 -52.44 -86.71 23.80
N GLU A 587 -53.25 -87.73 23.52
CA GLU A 587 -52.79 -88.98 22.93
C GLU A 587 -52.03 -88.60 21.64
N LYS A 588 -50.69 -88.61 21.72
CA LYS A 588 -49.84 -88.70 20.54
C LYS A 588 -50.10 -90.06 19.90
N GLY A 589 -51.08 -90.10 19.00
CA GLY A 589 -51.19 -91.07 17.92
C GLY A 589 -50.27 -90.68 16.77
#